data_AF-A0A258ZIY1-F1
#
_entry.id   AF-A0A258ZIY1-F1
#
_cell.length_a   1.000
_cell.length_b   1.000
_cell.length_c   1.000
_cell.angle_alpha   90.00
_cell.angle_beta   90.00
_cell.angle_gamma   90.00
#
_symmetry.space_group_name_H-M   'P 1'
#
loop_
_entity.id
_entity.type
_entity.pdbx_description
1 polymer ?
#
loop_
_entity_poly.entity_id
_entity_poly.type
_entity_poly.pdbx_seq_one_letter_code
_entity_poly.pdbx_strand_id
1 'polypeptide(L)'
;MIPPDELKKIFTEAAAAVLHAFNSGNTQPPGDATPAQLIDAINQFFIIYEKLGSKHNENSLIKKDDISQIGDETINCLVELGNWAERLGLYQEKAMLDEIALAATHWVIRHQGEIRSLEAIVNMLATKANRTSDTAVLSALFHVMHDVIEQTTPELKSDPDKSDPARPWRMLNFNYAIVATRTMNKELMIKAFDTLGRNLPEDCPGFFEEGLKQSEKAVYGPEIKAMMAEYFKKWATLH
;
A
#
# COMPACT_ATOMS: atom_id res chain seq x y z
N MET A 1 -7.17 -13.92 4.71
CA MET A 1 -7.91 -12.65 4.79
C MET A 1 -8.58 -12.62 6.15
N ILE A 2 -8.41 -11.56 6.92
CA ILE A 2 -9.07 -11.41 8.23
C ILE A 2 -10.59 -11.36 7.99
N PRO A 3 -11.41 -12.20 8.64
CA PRO A 3 -12.86 -12.14 8.55
C PRO A 3 -13.41 -10.75 8.88
N PRO A 4 -14.51 -10.30 8.25
CA PRO A 4 -15.15 -9.02 8.52
C PRO A 4 -15.35 -8.70 10.01
N ASP A 5 -15.87 -9.66 10.76
CA ASP A 5 -16.17 -9.51 12.19
C ASP A 5 -14.90 -9.34 13.03
N GLU A 6 -13.83 -10.05 12.65
CA GLU A 6 -12.53 -9.94 13.30
C GLU A 6 -11.88 -8.59 12.99
N LEU A 7 -11.97 -8.12 11.75
CA LEU A 7 -11.46 -6.80 11.33
C LEU A 7 -12.17 -5.67 12.09
N LYS A 8 -13.50 -5.75 12.21
CA LYS A 8 -14.31 -4.77 12.95
C LYS A 8 -14.02 -4.78 14.45
N LYS A 9 -13.77 -5.95 15.03
CA LYS A 9 -13.37 -6.08 16.43
C LYS A 9 -12.02 -5.40 16.67
N ILE A 10 -11.01 -5.70 15.86
CA ILE A 10 -9.67 -5.08 15.95
C ILE A 10 -9.80 -3.56 15.82
N PHE A 11 -10.60 -3.09 14.85
CA PHE A 11 -10.86 -1.65 14.69
C PHE A 11 -11.49 -1.05 15.96
N THR A 12 -12.52 -1.68 16.51
CA THR A 12 -13.24 -1.16 17.68
C THR A 12 -12.31 -1.03 18.89
N GLU A 13 -11.44 -2.01 19.11
CA GLU A 13 -10.45 -1.99 20.20
C GLU A 13 -9.44 -0.84 20.02
N ALA A 14 -8.85 -0.71 18.83
CA ALA A 14 -7.89 0.36 18.54
C ALA A 14 -8.55 1.76 18.60
N ALA A 15 -9.74 1.90 18.03
CA ALA A 15 -10.52 3.15 18.04
C ALA A 15 -10.88 3.59 19.46
N ALA A 16 -11.29 2.65 20.32
CA ALA A 16 -11.62 2.94 21.72
C ALA A 16 -10.40 3.47 22.50
N ALA A 17 -9.22 2.88 22.28
CA ALA A 17 -7.99 3.34 22.91
C ALA A 17 -7.62 4.77 22.47
N VAL A 18 -7.69 5.06 21.17
CA VAL A 18 -7.42 6.40 20.62
C VAL A 18 -8.42 7.43 21.16
N LEU A 19 -9.72 7.12 21.16
CA LEU A 19 -10.76 8.01 21.66
C LEU A 19 -10.61 8.29 23.16
N HIS A 20 -10.30 7.26 23.95
CA HIS A 20 -10.05 7.40 25.39
C HIS A 20 -8.84 8.30 25.69
N ALA A 21 -7.72 8.08 24.99
CA ALA A 21 -6.52 8.89 25.13
C ALA A 21 -6.76 10.35 24.70
N PHE A 22 -7.47 10.56 23.59
CA PHE A 22 -7.84 11.90 23.12
C PHE A 22 -8.70 12.66 24.13
N ASN A 23 -9.72 12.02 24.70
CA ASN A 23 -10.63 12.64 25.67
C ASN A 23 -9.97 12.89 27.04
N SER A 24 -8.96 12.08 27.40
CA SER A 24 -8.19 12.23 28.63
C SER A 24 -7.08 13.29 28.51
N GLY A 25 -6.65 13.57 27.28
CA GLY A 25 -5.66 14.59 26.96
C GLY A 25 -6.29 15.98 26.83
N ASN A 26 -5.55 17.02 27.22
CA ASN A 26 -5.93 18.41 26.94
C ASN A 26 -5.53 18.83 25.51
N THR A 27 -5.66 17.90 24.56
CA THR A 27 -5.26 18.04 23.17
C THR A 27 -6.32 18.87 22.44
N GLN A 28 -5.98 20.12 22.10
CA GLN A 28 -6.82 20.89 21.18
C GLN A 28 -6.71 20.28 19.77
N PRO A 29 -7.84 20.02 19.09
CA PRO A 29 -7.82 19.53 17.72
C PRO A 29 -7.20 20.62 16.83
N PRO A 30 -6.15 20.32 16.06
CA PRO A 30 -5.51 21.28 15.18
C PRO A 30 -6.36 21.45 13.91
N GLY A 31 -7.60 21.91 14.01
CA GLY A 31 -8.51 22.09 12.86
C GLY A 31 -8.91 20.80 12.10
N ASP A 32 -8.27 19.67 12.38
CA ASP A 32 -8.50 18.35 11.80
C ASP A 32 -9.82 17.72 12.31
N ALA A 33 -10.34 16.74 11.58
CA ALA A 33 -11.43 15.89 12.05
C ALA A 33 -11.05 15.20 13.38
N THR A 34 -11.96 15.23 14.33
CA THR A 34 -11.76 14.60 15.65
C THR A 34 -11.77 13.07 15.54
N PRO A 35 -11.12 12.33 16.46
CA PRO A 35 -11.19 10.87 16.47
C PRO A 35 -12.63 10.33 16.43
N ALA A 36 -13.57 10.97 17.13
CA ALA A 36 -14.98 10.55 17.12
C ALA A 36 -15.60 10.62 15.71
N GLN A 37 -15.38 11.72 14.98
CA GLN A 37 -15.90 11.89 13.61
C GLN A 37 -15.29 10.87 12.64
N LEU A 38 -13.99 10.60 12.78
CA LEU A 38 -13.29 9.60 11.96
C LEU A 38 -13.83 8.18 12.24
N ILE A 39 -14.03 7.85 13.52
CA ILE A 39 -14.57 6.55 13.94
C ILE A 39 -15.99 6.35 13.38
N ASP A 40 -16.84 7.37 13.43
CA ASP A 40 -18.19 7.30 12.87
C ASP A 40 -18.18 7.05 11.36
N ALA A 41 -17.30 7.72 10.61
CA ALA A 41 -17.14 7.49 9.17
C ALA A 41 -16.68 6.05 8.85
N ILE A 42 -15.68 5.54 9.58
CA ILE A 42 -15.18 4.17 9.39
C ILE A 42 -16.24 3.12 9.77
N ASN A 43 -17.07 3.38 10.78
CA ASN A 43 -18.19 2.50 11.12
C ASN A 43 -19.23 2.42 9.99
N GLN A 44 -19.46 3.51 9.24
CA GLN A 44 -20.32 3.46 8.05
C GLN A 44 -19.73 2.56 6.96
N PHE A 45 -18.41 2.56 6.78
CA PHE A 45 -17.74 1.61 5.89
C PHE A 45 -18.00 0.15 6.32
N PHE A 46 -17.85 -0.18 7.60
CA PHE A 46 -18.11 -1.56 8.08
C PHE A 46 -19.55 -2.02 7.80
N ILE A 47 -20.54 -1.12 7.89
CA ILE A 47 -21.93 -1.43 7.53
C ILE A 47 -22.04 -1.79 6.03
N ILE A 48 -21.35 -1.06 5.15
CA ILE A 48 -21.34 -1.33 3.70
C ILE A 48 -20.58 -2.64 3.41
N TYR A 49 -19.44 -2.82 4.05
CA TYR A 49 -18.59 -4.00 3.95
C TYR A 49 -19.34 -5.29 4.32
N GLU A 50 -20.06 -5.30 5.45
CA GLU A 50 -20.91 -6.42 5.89
C GLU A 50 -22.06 -6.69 4.92
N LYS A 51 -22.73 -5.65 4.40
CA LYS A 51 -23.84 -5.79 3.43
C LYS A 51 -23.39 -6.46 2.15
N LEU A 52 -22.17 -6.18 1.69
CA LEU A 52 -21.58 -6.79 0.50
C LEU A 52 -21.05 -8.20 0.76
N GLY A 53 -20.50 -8.46 1.94
CA GLY A 53 -20.04 -9.79 2.35
C GLY A 53 -21.18 -10.79 2.58
N SER A 54 -22.34 -10.32 3.06
CA SER A 54 -23.49 -11.16 3.43
C SER A 54 -24.32 -11.66 2.24
N LYS A 55 -24.10 -11.11 1.03
CA LYS A 55 -24.84 -11.50 -0.18
C LYS A 55 -23.90 -12.23 -1.14
N HIS A 56 -23.83 -13.55 -1.02
CA HIS A 56 -23.18 -14.41 -2.01
C HIS A 56 -23.98 -14.59 -3.31
N ASN A 57 -24.94 -13.71 -3.64
CA ASN A 57 -25.68 -13.79 -4.90
C ASN A 57 -26.15 -12.42 -5.41
N GLU A 58 -25.77 -12.18 -6.67
CA GLU A 58 -26.44 -11.42 -7.73
C GLU A 58 -26.74 -9.93 -7.45
N ASN A 59 -26.01 -9.06 -8.16
CA ASN A 59 -26.25 -7.61 -8.28
C ASN A 59 -26.07 -6.78 -6.99
N SER A 60 -24.86 -6.74 -6.45
CA SER A 60 -24.41 -5.52 -5.77
C SER A 60 -24.39 -4.37 -6.80
N LEU A 61 -25.45 -3.56 -6.81
CA LEU A 61 -25.64 -2.38 -7.67
C LEU A 61 -24.73 -1.19 -7.29
N ILE A 62 -23.71 -1.40 -6.46
CA ILE A 62 -22.75 -0.35 -6.13
C ILE A 62 -21.87 -0.13 -7.36
N LYS A 63 -21.85 1.10 -7.88
CA LYS A 63 -21.03 1.40 -9.05
C LYS A 63 -19.56 1.33 -8.63
N LYS A 64 -18.68 0.98 -9.57
CA LYS A 64 -17.22 0.98 -9.33
C LYS A 64 -16.72 2.32 -8.78
N ASP A 65 -17.30 3.41 -9.26
CA ASP A 65 -17.02 4.77 -8.79
C ASP A 65 -17.35 4.96 -7.30
N ASP A 66 -18.47 4.41 -6.84
CA ASP A 66 -18.85 4.44 -5.42
C ASP A 66 -17.89 3.58 -4.59
N ILE A 67 -17.43 2.42 -5.10
CA ILE A 67 -16.43 1.57 -4.43
C ILE A 67 -15.11 2.34 -4.25
N SER A 68 -14.65 3.01 -5.29
CA SER A 68 -13.45 3.86 -5.23
C SER A 68 -13.62 4.96 -4.20
N GLN A 69 -14.71 5.71 -4.25
CA GLN A 69 -14.96 6.82 -3.33
C GLN A 69 -15.02 6.35 -1.87
N ILE A 70 -15.82 5.31 -1.59
CA ILE A 70 -15.93 4.73 -0.25
C ILE A 70 -14.56 4.23 0.24
N GLY A 71 -13.80 3.59 -0.65
CA GLY A 71 -12.45 3.12 -0.38
C GLY A 71 -11.49 4.24 0.03
N ASP A 72 -11.40 5.28 -0.80
CA ASP A 72 -10.51 6.42 -0.56
C ASP A 72 -10.88 7.16 0.72
N GLU A 73 -12.17 7.44 0.94
CA GLU A 73 -12.67 8.08 2.16
C GLU A 73 -12.34 7.25 3.41
N THR A 74 -12.54 5.94 3.35
CA THR A 74 -12.23 5.02 4.45
C THR A 74 -10.74 4.98 4.76
N ILE A 75 -9.90 4.85 3.72
CA ILE A 75 -8.44 4.82 3.87
C ILE A 75 -7.95 6.14 4.48
N ASN A 76 -8.45 7.29 3.99
CA ASN A 76 -8.10 8.59 4.56
C ASN A 76 -8.52 8.70 6.03
N CYS A 77 -9.72 8.26 6.39
CA CYS A 77 -10.16 8.29 7.78
C CYS A 77 -9.29 7.41 8.70
N LEU A 78 -8.90 6.22 8.22
CA LEU A 78 -8.01 5.32 8.96
C LEU A 78 -6.60 5.91 9.13
N VAL A 79 -6.07 6.55 8.09
CA VAL A 79 -4.77 7.24 8.14
C VAL A 79 -4.81 8.39 9.13
N GLU A 80 -5.85 9.24 9.09
CA GLU A 80 -5.98 10.34 10.05
C GLU A 80 -6.18 9.86 11.48
N LEU A 81 -6.92 8.77 11.68
CA LEU A 81 -7.05 8.17 13.01
C LEU A 81 -5.72 7.55 13.48
N GLY A 82 -4.92 7.01 12.56
CA GLY A 82 -3.57 6.53 12.80
C GLY A 82 -2.60 7.66 13.17
N ASN A 83 -2.70 8.81 12.51
CA ASN A 83 -1.94 10.03 12.85
C ASN A 83 -2.30 10.50 14.27
N TRP A 84 -3.58 10.44 14.64
CA TRP A 84 -4.00 10.71 16.02
C TRP A 84 -3.40 9.71 17.01
N ALA A 85 -3.42 8.41 16.70
CA ALA A 85 -2.80 7.39 17.53
C ALA A 85 -1.31 7.67 17.74
N GLU A 86 -0.57 8.02 16.69
CA GLU A 86 0.84 8.39 16.77
C GLU A 86 1.08 9.64 17.63
N ARG A 87 0.30 10.71 17.43
CA ARG A 87 0.36 11.95 18.24
C ARG A 87 0.12 11.66 19.73
N LEU A 88 -0.69 10.64 20.05
CA LEU A 88 -1.01 10.21 21.41
C LEU A 88 -0.04 9.15 21.96
N GLY A 89 0.98 8.74 21.19
CA GLY A 89 1.96 7.72 21.59
C GLY A 89 1.45 6.27 21.49
N LEU A 90 0.33 6.05 20.82
CA LEU A 90 -0.35 4.76 20.64
C LEU A 90 0.14 4.06 19.35
N TYR A 91 1.43 3.69 19.32
CA TYR A 91 2.06 3.11 18.12
C TYR A 91 1.54 1.72 17.74
N GLN A 92 1.07 0.95 18.72
CA GLN A 92 0.49 -0.37 18.47
C GLN A 92 -0.86 -0.22 17.76
N GLU A 93 -1.70 0.67 18.23
CA GLU A 93 -3.00 1.02 17.66
C GLU A 93 -2.83 1.61 16.26
N LYS A 94 -1.83 2.49 16.08
CA LYS A 94 -1.45 2.98 14.75
C LYS A 94 -1.14 1.84 13.79
N ALA A 95 -0.33 0.87 14.21
CA ALA A 95 -0.02 -0.29 13.38
C ALA A 95 -1.26 -1.16 13.07
N MET A 96 -2.19 -1.30 14.02
CA MET A 96 -3.47 -1.98 13.76
C MET A 96 -4.32 -1.22 12.74
N LEU A 97 -4.38 0.10 12.83
CA LEU A 97 -5.11 0.96 11.89
C LEU A 97 -4.51 0.90 10.47
N ASP A 98 -3.18 0.88 10.34
CA ASP A 98 -2.51 0.65 9.04
C ASP A 98 -2.92 -0.70 8.42
N GLU A 99 -2.98 -1.77 9.22
CA GLU A 99 -3.39 -3.09 8.73
C GLU A 99 -4.85 -3.10 8.27
N ILE A 100 -5.73 -2.37 8.97
CA ILE A 100 -7.13 -2.20 8.56
C ILE A 100 -7.22 -1.38 7.26
N ALA A 101 -6.40 -0.34 7.11
CA ALA A 101 -6.36 0.46 5.88
C ALA A 101 -5.89 -0.37 4.68
N LEU A 102 -4.89 -1.23 4.85
CA LEU A 102 -4.47 -2.19 3.81
C LEU A 102 -5.58 -3.21 3.48
N ALA A 103 -6.36 -3.64 4.48
CA ALA A 103 -7.53 -4.50 4.24
C ALA A 103 -8.63 -3.77 3.44
N ALA A 104 -8.84 -2.47 3.69
CA ALA A 104 -9.73 -1.63 2.91
C ALA A 104 -9.22 -1.47 1.46
N THR A 105 -7.93 -1.21 1.26
CA THR A 105 -7.31 -1.19 -0.09
C THR A 105 -7.58 -2.50 -0.84
N HIS A 106 -7.38 -3.65 -0.19
CA HIS A 106 -7.66 -4.95 -0.82
C HIS A 106 -9.15 -5.14 -1.14
N TRP A 107 -10.05 -4.64 -0.30
CA TRP A 107 -11.49 -4.66 -0.59
C TRP A 107 -11.84 -3.85 -1.84
N VAL A 108 -11.27 -2.66 -2.02
CA VAL A 108 -11.44 -1.84 -3.24
C VAL A 108 -11.02 -2.62 -4.47
N ILE A 109 -9.81 -3.19 -4.45
CA ILE A 109 -9.23 -3.99 -5.54
C ILE A 109 -10.15 -5.18 -5.89
N ARG A 110 -10.62 -5.91 -4.87
CA ARG A 110 -11.49 -7.09 -5.07
C ARG A 110 -12.83 -6.74 -5.74
N HIS A 111 -13.33 -5.53 -5.49
CA HIS A 111 -14.58 -5.04 -6.08
C HIS A 111 -14.34 -4.21 -7.36
N GLN A 112 -13.14 -4.28 -7.93
CA GLN A 112 -12.74 -3.59 -9.16
C GLN A 112 -12.91 -2.06 -9.08
N GLY A 113 -12.76 -1.51 -7.88
CA GLY A 113 -12.58 -0.06 -7.70
C GLY A 113 -11.16 0.35 -8.06
N GLU A 114 -11.01 1.61 -8.42
CA GLU A 114 -9.73 2.27 -8.68
C GLU A 114 -9.20 2.96 -7.41
N ILE A 115 -7.87 3.01 -7.30
CA ILE A 115 -7.13 3.69 -6.23
C ILE A 115 -6.75 5.09 -6.70
N ARG A 116 -7.28 6.13 -6.04
CA ARG A 116 -7.11 7.54 -6.46
C ARG A 116 -6.08 8.31 -5.63
N SER A 117 -5.64 7.74 -4.51
CA SER A 117 -4.54 8.26 -3.71
C SER A 117 -3.59 7.14 -3.32
N LEU A 118 -2.29 7.36 -3.52
CA LEU A 118 -1.26 6.34 -3.30
C LEU A 118 -0.39 6.59 -2.07
N GLU A 119 -0.27 7.83 -1.60
CA GLU A 119 0.75 8.22 -0.62
C GLU A 119 0.69 7.35 0.65
N ALA A 120 -0.47 7.28 1.29
CA ALA A 120 -0.66 6.47 2.47
C ALA A 120 -0.40 4.96 2.21
N ILE A 121 -0.93 4.44 1.10
CA ILE A 121 -0.81 3.02 0.75
C ILE A 121 0.66 2.65 0.53
N VAL A 122 1.40 3.48 -0.21
CA VAL A 122 2.84 3.29 -0.45
C VAL A 122 3.62 3.33 0.85
N ASN A 123 3.33 4.28 1.74
CA ASN A 123 4.00 4.40 3.04
C ASN A 123 3.74 3.18 3.95
N MET A 124 2.51 2.69 4.00
CA MET A 124 2.14 1.49 4.76
C MET A 124 2.83 0.24 4.21
N LEU A 125 2.81 0.05 2.89
CA LEU A 125 3.45 -1.09 2.22
C LEU A 125 4.98 -1.06 2.39
N ALA A 126 5.61 0.11 2.27
CA ALA A 126 7.04 0.29 2.50
C ALA A 126 7.42 -0.02 3.95
N THR A 127 6.65 0.49 4.91
CA THR A 127 6.85 0.20 6.34
C THR A 127 6.78 -1.30 6.62
N LYS A 128 5.78 -1.98 6.06
CA LYS A 128 5.61 -3.43 6.22
C LYS A 128 6.76 -4.22 5.58
N ALA A 129 7.17 -3.85 4.36
CA ALA A 129 8.30 -4.47 3.68
C ALA A 129 9.63 -4.29 4.46
N ASN A 130 9.85 -3.13 5.07
CA ASN A 130 11.08 -2.83 5.80
C ASN A 130 11.19 -3.59 7.14
N ARG A 131 10.06 -4.04 7.71
CA ARG A 131 10.02 -4.74 9.00
C ARG A 131 10.20 -6.26 8.92
N THR A 132 10.25 -6.83 7.72
CA THR A 132 10.37 -8.28 7.54
C THR A 132 11.54 -8.66 6.63
N SER A 133 12.17 -9.79 6.90
CA SER A 133 13.08 -10.47 5.96
C SER A 133 12.55 -11.84 5.54
N ASP A 134 11.34 -12.19 5.96
CA ASP A 134 10.68 -13.43 5.58
C ASP A 134 10.26 -13.36 4.11
N THR A 135 10.80 -14.27 3.29
CA THR A 135 10.55 -14.32 1.85
C THR A 135 9.10 -14.64 1.53
N ALA A 136 8.38 -15.41 2.34
CA ALA A 136 6.96 -15.70 2.13
C ALA A 136 6.12 -14.43 2.34
N VAL A 137 6.42 -13.64 3.38
CA VAL A 137 5.76 -12.35 3.63
C VAL A 137 6.09 -11.36 2.51
N LEU A 138 7.35 -11.29 2.06
CA LEU A 138 7.76 -10.44 0.95
C LEU A 138 7.07 -10.83 -0.37
N SER A 139 6.90 -12.12 -0.65
CA SER A 139 6.14 -12.59 -1.82
C SER A 139 4.65 -12.22 -1.71
N ALA A 140 4.05 -12.28 -0.52
CA ALA A 140 2.68 -11.80 -0.34
C ALA A 140 2.58 -10.29 -0.58
N LEU A 141 3.53 -9.50 -0.06
CA LEU A 141 3.60 -8.05 -0.28
C LEU A 141 3.81 -7.71 -1.75
N PHE A 142 4.62 -8.47 -2.47
CA PHE A 142 4.81 -8.34 -3.91
C PHE A 142 3.47 -8.39 -4.66
N HIS A 143 2.63 -9.39 -4.35
CA HIS A 143 1.32 -9.52 -4.99
C HIS A 143 0.38 -8.37 -4.64
N VAL A 144 0.36 -7.93 -3.38
CA VAL A 144 -0.44 -6.77 -2.97
C VAL A 144 0.02 -5.50 -3.69
N MET A 145 1.32 -5.24 -3.77
CA MET A 145 1.87 -4.09 -4.48
C MET A 145 1.52 -4.12 -5.97
N HIS A 146 1.61 -5.29 -6.60
CA HIS A 146 1.21 -5.48 -7.99
C HIS A 146 -0.28 -5.15 -8.21
N ASP A 147 -1.17 -5.64 -7.34
CA ASP A 147 -2.60 -5.36 -7.46
C ASP A 147 -2.92 -3.87 -7.28
N VAL A 148 -2.20 -3.18 -6.37
CA VAL A 148 -2.30 -1.72 -6.21
C VAL A 148 -1.85 -1.00 -7.47
N ILE A 149 -0.73 -1.40 -8.08
CA ILE A 149 -0.24 -0.85 -9.35
C ILE A 149 -1.30 -0.99 -10.45
N GLU A 150 -1.89 -2.19 -10.58
CA GLU A 150 -2.88 -2.47 -11.63
C GLU A 150 -4.18 -1.69 -11.41
N GLN A 151 -4.62 -1.46 -10.17
CA GLN A 151 -5.85 -0.71 -9.86
C GLN A 151 -5.65 0.80 -9.63
N THR A 152 -4.43 1.31 -9.76
CA THR A 152 -4.18 2.75 -9.74
C THR A 152 -4.83 3.43 -10.95
N THR A 153 -5.43 4.61 -10.76
CA THR A 153 -6.09 5.34 -11.87
C THR A 153 -5.13 5.72 -13.00
N PRO A 154 -5.62 5.89 -14.24
CA PRO A 154 -4.81 6.36 -15.37
C PRO A 154 -4.10 7.69 -15.11
N GLU A 155 -4.74 8.62 -14.38
CA GLU A 155 -4.18 9.94 -14.09
C GLU A 155 -2.91 9.83 -13.25
N LEU A 156 -2.94 9.00 -12.20
CA LEU A 156 -1.76 8.73 -11.38
C LEU A 156 -0.67 7.96 -12.16
N LYS A 157 -1.07 6.97 -12.97
CA LYS A 157 -0.16 6.19 -13.82
C LYS A 157 0.56 7.03 -14.87
N SER A 158 -0.07 8.11 -15.34
CA SER A 158 0.49 8.97 -16.39
C SER A 158 1.74 9.74 -15.96
N ASP A 159 1.99 9.83 -14.64
CA ASP A 159 3.14 10.49 -14.03
C ASP A 159 3.53 11.84 -14.69
N PRO A 160 2.62 12.83 -14.72
CA PRO A 160 2.78 14.03 -15.55
C PRO A 160 3.95 14.93 -15.10
N ASP A 161 4.22 14.99 -13.80
CA ASP A 161 5.39 15.67 -13.25
C ASP A 161 6.48 14.66 -12.92
N LYS A 162 7.44 14.52 -13.84
CA LYS A 162 8.58 13.59 -13.72
C LYS A 162 9.76 14.18 -12.96
N SER A 163 9.69 15.43 -12.54
CA SER A 163 10.80 16.13 -11.88
C SER A 163 10.94 15.76 -10.40
N ASP A 164 9.85 15.32 -9.78
CA ASP A 164 9.82 14.89 -8.39
C ASP A 164 9.99 13.36 -8.25
N PRO A 165 11.16 12.87 -7.80
CA PRO A 165 11.38 11.44 -7.58
C PRO A 165 10.58 10.87 -6.41
N ALA A 166 10.08 11.70 -5.48
CA ALA A 166 9.36 11.27 -4.28
C ALA A 166 7.87 11.00 -4.53
N ARG A 167 7.38 11.18 -5.77
CA ARG A 167 5.96 10.98 -6.07
C ARG A 167 5.51 9.55 -5.73
N PRO A 168 4.32 9.38 -5.12
CA PRO A 168 3.83 8.08 -4.68
C PRO A 168 3.83 6.99 -5.77
N TRP A 169 3.45 7.32 -7.01
CA TRP A 169 3.48 6.38 -8.13
C TRP A 169 4.89 5.83 -8.42
N ARG A 170 5.89 6.71 -8.39
CA ARG A 170 7.29 6.35 -8.63
C ARG A 170 7.82 5.49 -7.50
N MET A 171 7.59 5.93 -6.26
CA MET A 171 7.94 5.20 -5.05
C MET A 171 7.30 3.81 -4.98
N LEU A 172 6.03 3.66 -5.41
CA LEU A 172 5.37 2.36 -5.48
C LEU A 172 6.10 1.39 -6.41
N ASN A 173 6.43 1.84 -7.62
CA ASN A 173 7.11 1.02 -8.63
C ASN A 173 8.53 0.62 -8.19
N PHE A 174 9.29 1.55 -7.58
CA PHE A 174 10.59 1.22 -7.02
C PHE A 174 10.49 0.25 -5.85
N ASN A 175 9.58 0.49 -4.90
CA ASN A 175 9.38 -0.40 -3.76
C ASN A 175 8.95 -1.80 -4.21
N TYR A 176 8.11 -1.90 -5.24
CA TYR A 176 7.71 -3.16 -5.84
C TYR A 176 8.90 -3.95 -6.40
N ALA A 177 9.78 -3.29 -7.16
CA ALA A 177 11.00 -3.92 -7.69
C ALA A 177 12.03 -4.29 -6.60
N ILE A 178 12.15 -3.47 -5.55
CA ILE A 178 13.02 -3.74 -4.40
C ILE A 178 12.50 -4.93 -3.59
N VAL A 179 11.19 -4.97 -3.31
CA VAL A 179 10.55 -6.11 -2.62
C VAL A 179 10.74 -7.39 -3.44
N ALA A 180 10.52 -7.35 -4.75
CA ALA A 180 10.77 -8.48 -5.63
C ALA A 180 12.21 -8.99 -5.52
N THR A 181 13.19 -8.09 -5.55
CA THR A 181 14.61 -8.44 -5.39
C THR A 181 14.90 -9.12 -4.06
N ARG A 182 14.29 -8.64 -2.97
CA ARG A 182 14.46 -9.21 -1.62
C ARG A 182 13.82 -10.58 -1.44
N THR A 183 12.89 -10.99 -2.32
CA THR A 183 12.39 -12.38 -2.31
C THR A 183 13.41 -13.38 -2.82
N MET A 184 14.43 -12.92 -3.58
CA MET A 184 15.36 -13.77 -4.35
C MET A 184 14.65 -14.75 -5.29
N ASN A 185 13.39 -14.49 -5.65
CA ASN A 185 12.63 -15.27 -6.60
C ASN A 185 12.72 -14.64 -7.99
N LYS A 186 13.37 -15.36 -8.90
CA LYS A 186 13.59 -14.97 -10.29
C LYS A 186 12.32 -14.56 -11.03
N GLU A 187 11.25 -15.33 -10.90
CA GLU A 187 10.01 -15.08 -11.62
C GLU A 187 9.34 -13.79 -11.14
N LEU A 188 9.38 -13.52 -9.84
CA LEU A 188 8.85 -12.29 -9.26
C LEU A 188 9.70 -11.08 -9.69
N MET A 189 11.02 -11.21 -9.69
CA MET A 189 11.93 -10.17 -10.14
C MET A 189 11.70 -9.78 -11.60
N ILE A 190 11.59 -10.76 -12.51
CA ILE A 190 11.32 -10.51 -13.94
C ILE A 190 10.01 -9.71 -14.09
N LYS A 191 8.93 -10.16 -13.44
CA LYS A 191 7.63 -9.48 -13.49
C LYS A 191 7.71 -8.04 -12.99
N ALA A 192 8.42 -7.80 -11.88
CA ALA A 192 8.57 -6.45 -11.35
C ALA A 192 9.44 -5.56 -12.24
N PHE A 193 10.55 -6.07 -12.75
CA PHE A 193 11.46 -5.30 -13.60
C PHE A 193 10.83 -4.95 -14.95
N ASP A 194 10.06 -5.87 -15.54
CA ASP A 194 9.31 -5.58 -16.75
C ASP A 194 8.18 -4.57 -16.50
N THR A 195 7.53 -4.64 -15.34
CA THR A 195 6.51 -3.66 -14.93
C THR A 195 7.13 -2.28 -14.71
N LEU A 196 8.26 -2.20 -14.00
CA LEU A 196 9.02 -0.97 -13.82
C LEU A 196 9.42 -0.37 -15.18
N GLY A 197 9.89 -1.22 -16.10
CA GLY A 197 10.22 -0.82 -17.46
C GLY A 197 9.08 -0.25 -18.28
N ARG A 198 7.86 -0.78 -18.11
CA ARG A 198 6.66 -0.22 -18.76
C ARG A 198 6.23 1.09 -18.13
N ASN A 199 6.29 1.18 -16.81
CA ASN A 199 5.71 2.28 -16.05
C ASN A 199 6.65 3.48 -15.97
N LEU A 200 7.95 3.24 -15.81
CA LEU A 200 9.00 4.24 -15.58
C LEU A 200 10.26 3.93 -16.44
N PRO A 201 10.16 3.91 -17.77
CA PRO A 201 11.27 3.56 -18.64
C PRO A 201 12.49 4.48 -18.48
N GLU A 202 12.26 5.76 -18.19
CA GLU A 202 13.33 6.77 -18.02
C GLU A 202 14.14 6.57 -16.74
N ASP A 203 13.56 5.91 -15.73
CA ASP A 203 14.19 5.66 -14.43
C ASP A 203 14.93 4.33 -14.35
N CYS A 204 14.62 3.41 -15.26
CA CYS A 204 15.24 2.10 -15.32
C CYS A 204 16.78 2.13 -15.37
N PRO A 205 17.45 2.99 -16.15
CA PRO A 205 18.91 3.05 -16.21
C PRO A 205 19.53 3.28 -14.83
N GLY A 206 19.08 4.32 -14.11
CA GLY A 206 19.58 4.63 -12.76
C GLY A 206 19.23 3.54 -11.75
N PHE A 207 18.01 2.99 -11.83
CA PHE A 207 17.59 1.90 -10.95
C PHE A 207 18.45 0.64 -11.12
N PHE A 208 18.69 0.18 -12.35
CA PHE A 208 19.46 -1.03 -12.60
C PHE A 208 20.97 -0.82 -12.43
N GLU A 209 21.49 0.39 -12.62
CA GLU A 209 22.88 0.72 -12.27
C GLU A 209 23.11 0.52 -10.76
N GLU A 210 22.22 1.07 -9.93
CA GLU A 210 22.30 0.88 -8.48
C GLU A 210 22.02 -0.58 -8.09
N GLY A 211 21.04 -1.22 -8.71
CA GLY A 211 20.72 -2.64 -8.50
C GLY A 211 21.92 -3.56 -8.77
N LEU A 212 22.70 -3.29 -9.82
CA LEU A 212 23.92 -4.03 -10.13
C LEU A 212 24.97 -3.85 -9.03
N LYS A 213 25.22 -2.62 -8.57
CA LYS A 213 26.14 -2.33 -7.45
C LYS A 213 25.71 -3.06 -6.18
N GLN A 214 24.42 -3.01 -5.85
CA GLN A 214 23.85 -3.67 -4.67
C GLN A 214 23.93 -5.20 -4.76
N SER A 215 23.82 -5.77 -5.96
CA SER A 215 23.89 -7.21 -6.19
C SER A 215 25.25 -7.82 -5.83
N GLU A 216 26.32 -7.02 -5.70
CA GLU A 216 27.63 -7.53 -5.33
C GLU A 216 27.74 -8.04 -3.89
N LYS A 217 26.79 -7.66 -3.03
CA LYS A 217 26.70 -8.14 -1.64
C LYS A 217 26.63 -9.67 -1.60
N ALA A 218 27.28 -10.26 -0.59
CA ALA A 218 27.38 -11.72 -0.42
C ALA A 218 26.04 -12.45 -0.24
N VAL A 219 24.96 -11.72 0.10
CA VAL A 219 23.60 -12.26 0.22
C VAL A 219 23.03 -12.73 -1.12
N TYR A 220 23.53 -12.21 -2.25
CA TYR A 220 23.00 -12.53 -3.58
C TYR A 220 23.81 -13.63 -4.26
N GLY A 221 23.10 -14.68 -4.68
CA GLY A 221 23.65 -15.78 -5.46
C GLY A 221 23.97 -15.40 -6.92
N PRO A 222 24.75 -16.23 -7.63
CA PRO A 222 25.21 -15.95 -8.99
C PRO A 222 24.08 -15.74 -9.99
N GLU A 223 22.95 -16.44 -9.83
CA GLU A 223 21.78 -16.26 -10.71
C GLU A 223 21.17 -14.86 -10.60
N ILE A 224 21.05 -14.32 -9.39
CA ILE A 224 20.50 -12.98 -9.16
C ILE A 224 21.46 -11.90 -9.70
N LYS A 225 22.77 -12.09 -9.51
CA LYS A 225 23.78 -11.19 -10.08
C LYS A 225 23.74 -11.17 -11.61
N ALA A 226 23.64 -12.34 -12.24
CA ALA A 226 23.53 -12.45 -13.69
C ALA A 226 22.28 -11.72 -14.21
N MET A 227 21.14 -11.89 -13.54
CA MET A 227 19.90 -11.20 -13.90
C MET A 227 20.02 -9.67 -13.80
N MET A 228 20.60 -9.15 -12.72
CA MET A 228 20.82 -7.71 -12.57
C MET A 228 21.72 -7.17 -13.69
N ALA A 229 22.76 -7.91 -14.06
CA ALA A 229 23.63 -7.53 -15.19
C ALA A 229 22.89 -7.54 -16.53
N GLU A 230 22.00 -8.51 -16.77
CA GLU A 230 21.17 -8.57 -17.99
C GLU A 230 20.22 -7.38 -18.09
N TYR A 231 19.50 -7.06 -17.01
CA TYR A 231 18.59 -5.90 -16.99
C TYR A 231 19.36 -4.57 -17.07
N PHE A 232 20.49 -4.44 -16.39
CA PHE A 232 21.36 -3.27 -16.54
C PHE A 232 21.79 -3.11 -18.00
N LYS A 233 22.27 -4.17 -18.66
CA LYS A 233 22.65 -4.12 -20.07
C LYS A 233 21.48 -3.72 -20.97
N LYS A 234 20.30 -4.31 -20.77
CA LYS A 234 19.08 -4.00 -21.54
C LYS A 234 18.75 -2.51 -21.49
N TRP A 235 18.81 -1.90 -20.30
CA TRP A 235 18.39 -0.51 -20.09
C TRP A 235 19.50 0.52 -20.31
N ALA A 236 20.77 0.17 -20.06
CA ALA A 236 21.91 1.04 -20.30
C ALA A 236 22.15 1.31 -21.80
N THR A 237 21.72 0.40 -22.69
CA THR A 237 21.85 0.59 -24.15
C THR A 237 20.69 1.34 -24.81
N LEU A 238 19.63 1.67 -24.07
CA LEU A 238 18.47 2.41 -24.59
C LEU A 238 18.68 3.94 -24.57
N HIS A 239 19.93 4.39 -24.48
CA HIS A 239 20.36 5.78 -24.48
C HIS A 239 21.13 6.13 -25.75
#